data_AF-A0A1I8GZ65-F1
#
_entry.id   AF-A0A1I8GZ65-F1
#
_cell.length_a   1.000
_cell.length_b   1.000
_cell.length_c   1.000
_cell.angle_alpha   90.00
_cell.angle_beta   90.00
_cell.angle_gamma   90.00
#
_symmetry.space_group_name_H-M   'P 1'
#
loop_
_entity.id
_entity.type
_entity.pdbx_description
1 polymer ?
#
loop_
_entity_poly.entity_id
_entity_poly.type
_entity_poly.pdbx_seq_one_letter_code
_entity_poly.pdbx_strand_id
1 'polypeptide(L)'
;MNAELLVVITLLCRTASSQLNWAVQRDDLSEYKLDSSVAGVRSDLECATLARPQHQAIKFDRERYTCRLYSCQLGTSGCRKCRNARNSTLPLLLVRQLDELGRTCWRTFQHRVDGSVDFYRNWTNYLTEFGQGEDRNYWMGLEAIHQLTRAGDRRVRWEMSDWNGTRYWWEDAHFAVQDASQGYRVSVGEPEVSRSNVATCSHTVGAYMNNAMFSTQDKDQDTWSSNCAVTYQGAWWYGSCHCFNPNGRYFTPPAAFYLSEPLWADGLTFSSPGIGYPLNHYYSMKTFECMVAASV
;
A
#
# COMPACT_ATOMS: atom_id res chain seq x y z
N MET A 1 12.17 23.22 -31.11
CA MET A 1 11.63 21.96 -30.56
C MET A 1 11.84 22.02 -29.06
N ASN A 2 10.75 22.01 -28.31
CA ASN A 2 10.52 22.96 -27.23
C ASN A 2 10.93 22.42 -25.85
N ALA A 3 11.75 23.20 -25.16
CA ALA A 3 12.13 23.06 -23.76
C ALA A 3 11.28 23.97 -22.85
N GLU A 4 9.99 24.16 -23.17
CA GLU A 4 9.10 25.12 -22.49
C GLU A 4 7.97 24.48 -21.66
N LEU A 5 7.95 23.15 -21.48
CA LEU A 5 6.93 22.49 -20.64
C LEU A 5 7.34 22.31 -19.17
N LEU A 6 8.44 22.92 -18.74
CA LEU A 6 8.95 22.89 -17.37
C LEU A 6 8.92 24.27 -16.70
N VAL A 7 8.02 25.16 -17.13
CA VAL A 7 7.65 26.32 -16.32
C VAL A 7 6.66 25.82 -15.27
N VAL A 8 7.24 25.27 -14.21
CA VAL A 8 6.59 25.11 -12.92
C VAL A 8 5.91 26.44 -12.60
N ILE A 9 4.61 26.37 -12.36
CA ILE A 9 3.78 27.44 -11.83
C ILE A 9 4.32 27.79 -10.44
N THR A 10 5.37 28.61 -10.41
CA THR A 10 5.83 29.32 -9.22
C THR A 10 5.46 30.78 -9.39
N LEU A 11 4.16 31.06 -9.58
CA LEU A 11 3.66 32.42 -9.45
C LEU A 11 3.47 32.74 -7.97
N LEU A 12 4.37 33.61 -7.49
CA LEU A 12 4.28 34.35 -6.25
C LEU A 12 2.88 34.95 -6.09
N CYS A 13 2.08 34.39 -5.19
CA CYS A 13 1.00 35.12 -4.53
C CYS A 13 1.21 35.00 -3.02
N ARG A 14 1.99 35.94 -2.47
CA ARG A 14 2.08 36.17 -1.02
C ARG A 14 0.84 36.94 -0.58
N THR A 15 -0.25 36.22 -0.34
CA THR A 15 -1.35 36.67 0.52
C THR A 15 -1.85 35.47 1.32
N ALA A 16 -1.81 35.58 2.65
CA ALA A 16 -2.08 34.51 3.60
C ALA A 16 -3.50 33.93 3.46
N SER A 17 -3.61 32.73 2.85
CA SER A 17 -4.62 31.70 3.11
C SER A 17 -4.31 30.48 2.21
N SER A 18 -3.88 29.37 2.81
CA SER A 18 -3.68 28.03 2.22
C SER A 18 -3.47 27.97 0.70
N GLN A 19 -2.23 28.13 0.23
CA GLN A 19 -1.84 27.65 -1.10
C GLN A 19 -2.09 26.14 -1.13
N LEU A 20 -3.12 25.74 -1.85
CA LEU A 20 -3.43 24.34 -2.05
C LEU A 20 -2.34 23.75 -2.95
N ASN A 21 -1.40 23.02 -2.37
CA ASN A 21 -0.35 22.31 -3.09
C ASN A 21 -0.99 21.20 -3.94
N TRP A 22 -1.29 21.47 -5.21
CA TRP A 22 -1.80 20.48 -6.17
C TRP A 22 -0.71 20.13 -7.19
N ALA A 23 -0.58 18.85 -7.52
CA ALA A 23 0.29 18.35 -8.58
C ALA A 23 -0.53 17.70 -9.69
N VAL A 24 -0.17 17.94 -10.94
CA VAL A 24 -0.73 17.16 -12.05
C VAL A 24 -0.07 15.78 -12.05
N GLN A 25 -0.86 14.73 -11.92
CA GLN A 25 -0.39 13.35 -12.07
C GLN A 25 -1.45 12.48 -12.73
N ARG A 26 -1.00 11.35 -13.30
CA ARG A 26 -1.92 10.30 -13.74
C ARG A 26 -2.32 9.47 -12.54
N ASP A 27 -3.61 9.14 -12.43
CA ASP A 27 -4.10 8.31 -11.34
C ASP A 27 -5.33 7.50 -11.75
N ASP A 28 -5.57 6.42 -11.01
CA ASP A 28 -6.74 5.56 -11.23
C ASP A 28 -7.94 6.09 -10.44
N LEU A 29 -8.94 6.62 -11.17
CA LEU A 29 -10.19 7.08 -10.58
C LEU A 29 -10.95 5.97 -9.83
N SER A 30 -10.65 4.69 -10.04
CA SER A 30 -11.22 3.58 -9.28
C SER A 30 -10.81 3.56 -7.81
N GLU A 31 -9.72 4.25 -7.44
CA GLU A 31 -9.29 4.44 -6.04
C GLU A 31 -10.02 5.60 -5.35
N TYR A 32 -10.78 6.38 -6.11
CA TYR A 32 -11.43 7.60 -5.67
C TYR A 32 -12.96 7.47 -5.65
N LYS A 33 -13.59 8.18 -4.72
CA LYS A 33 -15.03 8.42 -4.67
C LYS A 33 -15.30 9.82 -5.20
N LEU A 34 -16.25 9.95 -6.12
CA LEU A 34 -16.75 11.25 -6.55
C LEU A 34 -17.63 11.84 -5.44
N ASP A 35 -17.19 12.95 -4.84
CA ASP A 35 -17.94 13.62 -3.78
C ASP A 35 -18.89 14.68 -4.34
N SER A 36 -18.45 15.42 -5.36
CA SER A 36 -19.28 16.45 -6.00
C SER A 36 -18.86 16.75 -7.43
N SER A 37 -19.81 17.28 -8.19
CA SER A 37 -19.62 17.77 -9.56
C SER A 37 -20.26 19.16 -9.67
N VAL A 38 -19.44 20.19 -9.89
CA VAL A 38 -19.85 21.59 -9.94
C VAL A 38 -19.77 22.09 -11.39
N ALA A 39 -20.85 22.65 -11.91
CA ALA A 39 -20.91 23.22 -13.26
C ALA A 39 -20.57 24.73 -13.26
N GLY A 40 -20.26 25.27 -14.44
CA GLY A 40 -19.95 26.69 -14.62
C GLY A 40 -18.54 27.10 -14.18
N VAL A 41 -17.67 26.12 -13.92
CA VAL A 41 -16.27 26.36 -13.55
C VAL A 41 -15.45 26.63 -14.82
N ARG A 42 -14.61 27.66 -14.81
CA ARG A 42 -13.93 28.18 -16.02
C ARG A 42 -12.48 27.75 -16.13
N SER A 43 -11.88 27.27 -15.04
CA SER A 43 -10.48 26.81 -15.02
C SER A 43 -10.25 25.72 -13.98
N ASP A 44 -9.11 25.05 -14.12
CA ASP A 44 -8.57 24.12 -13.14
C ASP A 44 -8.20 24.82 -11.82
N LEU A 45 -7.71 26.05 -11.87
CA LEU A 45 -7.46 26.88 -10.68
C LEU A 45 -8.75 27.19 -9.91
N GLU A 46 -9.83 27.59 -10.61
CA GLU A 46 -11.15 27.78 -10.01
C GLU A 46 -11.73 26.46 -9.49
N CYS A 47 -11.45 25.33 -10.15
CA CYS A 47 -11.82 24.02 -9.64
C CYS A 47 -11.08 23.68 -8.33
N ALA A 48 -9.80 24.02 -8.24
CA ALA A 48 -8.98 23.81 -7.06
C ALA A 48 -9.49 24.58 -5.82
N THR A 49 -10.00 25.80 -5.99
CA THR A 49 -10.52 26.59 -4.86
C THR A 49 -11.81 26.02 -4.26
N LEU A 50 -12.54 25.16 -4.99
CA LEU A 50 -13.73 24.47 -4.49
C LEU A 50 -13.39 23.29 -3.56
N ALA A 51 -12.14 22.81 -3.59
CA ALA A 51 -11.74 21.60 -2.89
C ALA A 51 -11.52 21.82 -1.38
N ARG A 52 -12.36 21.16 -0.58
CA ARG A 52 -12.20 21.00 0.89
C ARG A 52 -11.08 20.01 1.30
N PRO A 53 -10.64 19.99 2.57
CA PRO A 53 -9.55 19.11 3.04
C PRO A 53 -9.76 17.62 2.77
N GLN A 54 -11.01 17.14 2.74
CA GLN A 54 -11.28 15.73 2.43
C GLN A 54 -11.05 15.35 0.96
N HIS A 55 -10.90 16.30 0.04
CA HIS A 55 -10.69 15.98 -1.37
C HIS A 55 -9.19 15.84 -1.65
N GLN A 56 -8.80 14.70 -2.20
CA GLN A 56 -7.41 14.37 -2.57
C GLN A 56 -7.15 14.53 -4.07
N ALA A 57 -8.18 14.50 -4.92
CA ALA A 57 -8.04 14.74 -6.35
C ALA A 57 -9.17 15.61 -6.89
N ILE A 58 -8.88 16.35 -7.96
CA ILE A 58 -9.88 17.08 -8.74
C ILE A 58 -9.67 16.82 -10.23
N LYS A 59 -10.76 16.92 -10.99
CA LYS A 59 -10.74 16.83 -12.46
C LYS A 59 -11.59 17.94 -13.04
N PHE A 60 -10.95 18.87 -13.73
CA PHE A 60 -11.63 19.88 -14.54
C PHE A 60 -11.86 19.36 -15.96
N ASP A 61 -13.10 19.41 -16.42
CA ASP A 61 -13.54 19.08 -17.77
C ASP A 61 -13.84 20.39 -18.52
N ARG A 62 -12.93 20.77 -19.43
CA ARG A 62 -12.99 22.03 -20.17
C ARG A 62 -14.13 22.07 -21.17
N GLU A 63 -14.53 20.94 -21.74
CA GLU A 63 -15.60 20.86 -22.73
C GLU A 63 -16.96 21.09 -22.07
N ARG A 64 -17.12 20.57 -20.85
CA ARG A 64 -18.37 20.67 -20.10
C ARG A 64 -18.39 21.82 -19.09
N TYR A 65 -17.26 22.51 -18.89
CA TYR A 65 -17.09 23.50 -17.82
C TYR A 65 -17.50 22.93 -16.44
N THR A 66 -17.07 21.69 -16.17
CA THR A 66 -17.39 20.99 -14.90
C THR A 66 -16.15 20.66 -14.10
N CYS A 67 -16.23 20.89 -12.80
CA CYS A 67 -15.22 20.51 -11.82
C CYS A 67 -15.73 19.32 -11.00
N ARG A 68 -14.98 18.22 -11.01
CA ARG A 68 -15.26 17.05 -10.17
C ARG A 68 -14.26 16.97 -9.02
N LEU A 69 -14.77 16.81 -7.80
CA LEU A 69 -13.98 16.71 -6.58
C LEU A 69 -14.05 15.29 -6.03
N TYR A 70 -12.90 14.74 -5.66
CA TYR A 70 -12.77 13.33 -5.28
C TYR A 70 -12.07 13.16 -3.93
N SER A 71 -12.58 12.23 -3.11
CA SER A 71 -11.91 11.71 -1.93
C SER A 71 -11.40 10.29 -2.17
N CYS A 72 -10.36 9.89 -1.45
CA CYS A 72 -9.83 8.54 -1.50
C CYS A 72 -10.78 7.55 -0.83
N GLN A 73 -11.07 6.43 -1.50
CA GLN A 73 -11.95 5.39 -0.94
C GLN A 73 -11.33 4.71 0.29
N LEU A 74 -9.99 4.67 0.37
CA LEU A 74 -9.24 3.95 1.40
C LEU A 74 -8.60 4.88 2.44
N GLY A 75 -9.29 5.98 2.75
CA GLY A 75 -8.81 7.01 3.67
C GLY A 75 -7.92 8.05 2.98
N THR A 76 -7.58 9.12 3.69
CA THR A 76 -6.92 10.32 3.12
C THR A 76 -5.58 10.04 2.44
N SER A 77 -4.89 8.97 2.82
CA SER A 77 -3.66 8.50 2.21
C SER A 77 -3.83 7.33 1.26
N GLY A 78 -5.01 6.76 1.08
CA GLY A 78 -5.16 5.49 0.36
C GLY A 78 -4.84 5.51 -1.13
N CYS A 79 -4.88 6.69 -1.78
CA CYS A 79 -4.54 6.81 -3.20
C CYS A 79 -3.10 7.27 -3.41
N ARG A 80 -2.75 7.58 -4.67
CA ARG A 80 -1.45 8.11 -5.11
C ARG A 80 -0.36 7.04 -5.14
N LYS A 81 -0.60 5.96 -5.88
CA LYS A 81 0.41 4.92 -6.11
C LYS A 81 1.38 5.37 -7.19
N CYS A 82 2.68 5.27 -6.94
CA CYS A 82 3.71 5.78 -7.85
C CYS A 82 3.66 5.14 -9.24
N ARG A 83 3.23 3.88 -9.34
CA ARG A 83 3.03 3.16 -10.60
C ARG A 83 2.02 3.85 -11.53
N ASN A 84 0.97 4.45 -10.97
CA ASN A 84 -0.11 5.08 -11.75
C ASN A 84 0.41 6.29 -12.53
N ALA A 85 1.39 7.02 -12.00
CA ALA A 85 1.96 8.19 -12.65
C ALA A 85 2.60 7.88 -14.02
N ARG A 86 3.09 6.64 -14.21
CA ARG A 86 3.72 6.18 -15.46
C ARG A 86 2.72 5.59 -16.45
N ASN A 87 1.51 5.25 -16.02
CA ASN A 87 0.54 4.58 -16.87
C ASN A 87 -0.20 5.60 -17.77
N SER A 88 0.18 5.66 -19.04
CA SER A 88 -0.38 6.62 -20.01
C SER A 88 -1.86 6.45 -20.30
N THR A 89 -2.47 5.31 -19.96
CA THR A 89 -3.91 5.07 -20.16
C THR A 89 -4.76 5.72 -19.08
N LEU A 90 -4.16 6.12 -17.95
CA LEU A 90 -4.86 6.76 -16.85
C LEU A 90 -5.07 8.26 -17.10
N PRO A 91 -6.19 8.84 -16.62
CA PRO A 91 -6.48 10.25 -16.75
C PRO A 91 -5.50 11.11 -15.95
N LEU A 92 -5.22 12.32 -16.46
CA LEU A 92 -4.55 13.36 -15.68
C LEU A 92 -5.54 13.96 -14.68
N LEU A 93 -5.11 14.04 -13.42
CA LEU A 93 -5.81 14.65 -12.31
C LEU A 93 -4.91 15.71 -11.68
N LEU A 94 -5.50 16.72 -11.06
CA LEU A 94 -4.81 17.53 -10.06
C LEU A 94 -4.98 16.82 -8.72
N VAL A 95 -3.87 16.38 -8.13
CA VAL A 95 -3.84 15.61 -6.89
C VAL A 95 -3.16 16.42 -5.80
N ARG A 96 -3.76 16.43 -4.61
CA ARG A 96 -3.25 17.17 -3.46
C ARG A 96 -1.91 16.57 -3.04
N GLN A 97 -0.88 17.41 -2.96
CA GLN A 97 0.42 17.04 -2.43
C GLN A 97 0.31 16.88 -0.91
N LEU A 98 0.94 15.82 -0.41
CA LEU A 98 0.97 15.54 1.02
C LEU A 98 2.18 16.19 1.70
N ASP A 99 3.30 16.36 0.99
CA ASP A 99 4.52 17.03 1.46
C ASP A 99 4.83 18.31 0.68
N GLU A 100 5.61 19.22 1.28
CA GLU A 100 6.08 20.49 0.68
C GLU A 100 6.89 20.28 -0.61
N LEU A 101 7.44 19.09 -0.79
CA LEU A 101 8.26 18.72 -1.95
C LEU A 101 7.45 18.02 -3.04
N GLY A 102 6.18 17.72 -2.81
CA GLY A 102 5.28 17.17 -3.82
C GLY A 102 5.59 15.75 -4.30
N ARG A 103 6.41 15.00 -3.56
CA ARG A 103 7.04 13.75 -4.02
C ARG A 103 6.51 12.49 -3.35
N THR A 104 5.63 12.62 -2.36
CA THR A 104 5.13 11.45 -1.64
C THR A 104 3.98 10.76 -2.39
N CYS A 105 4.33 9.72 -3.14
CA CYS A 105 3.41 8.68 -3.59
C CYS A 105 3.78 7.35 -2.91
N TRP A 106 2.83 6.43 -2.81
CA TRP A 106 3.07 5.09 -2.30
C TRP A 106 3.82 4.25 -3.31
N ARG A 107 4.94 3.67 -2.89
CA ARG A 107 5.69 2.68 -3.67
C ARG A 107 5.30 1.29 -3.21
N THR A 108 4.75 0.52 -4.12
CA THR A 108 4.38 -0.89 -3.89
C THR A 108 5.63 -1.73 -3.83
N PHE A 109 5.77 -2.55 -2.80
CA PHE A 109 6.87 -3.52 -2.69
C PHE A 109 6.42 -4.98 -2.68
N GLN A 110 5.13 -5.21 -2.42
CA GLN A 110 4.49 -6.52 -2.48
C GLN A 110 3.06 -6.30 -2.97
N HIS A 111 2.59 -7.12 -3.91
CA HIS A 111 1.20 -7.10 -4.35
C HIS A 111 0.74 -8.50 -4.75
N ARG A 112 -0.46 -8.88 -4.30
CA ARG A 112 -1.19 -10.09 -4.68
C ARG A 112 -2.54 -9.71 -5.28
N VAL A 113 -2.83 -10.19 -6.49
CA VAL A 113 -4.11 -9.96 -7.18
C VAL A 113 -4.78 -11.23 -7.67
N ASP A 114 -4.00 -12.30 -7.87
CA ASP A 114 -4.46 -13.63 -8.29
C ASP A 114 -3.39 -14.70 -7.97
N GLY A 115 -3.66 -15.96 -8.32
CA GLY A 115 -2.74 -17.08 -8.12
C GLY A 115 -1.70 -17.32 -9.23
N SER A 116 -1.47 -16.35 -10.13
CA SER A 116 -0.60 -16.56 -11.33
C SER A 116 0.90 -16.60 -11.04
N VAL A 117 1.33 -16.17 -9.86
CA VAL A 117 2.73 -16.17 -9.45
C VAL A 117 2.86 -16.93 -8.14
N ASP A 118 3.79 -17.89 -8.10
CA ASP A 118 4.16 -18.58 -6.88
C ASP A 118 4.98 -17.66 -5.96
N PHE A 119 4.58 -17.55 -4.70
CA PHE A 119 5.29 -16.80 -3.64
C PHE A 119 5.96 -17.76 -2.63
N TYR A 120 5.76 -19.07 -2.72
CA TYR A 120 6.46 -20.04 -1.88
C TYR A 120 7.85 -20.33 -2.45
N ARG A 121 8.74 -19.34 -2.36
CA ARG A 121 10.07 -19.34 -2.97
C ARG A 121 11.18 -19.43 -1.94
N ASN A 122 12.37 -19.79 -2.42
CA ASN A 122 13.58 -19.87 -1.61
C ASN A 122 14.20 -18.49 -1.32
N TRP A 123 15.19 -18.44 -0.43
CA TRP A 123 15.88 -17.23 0.00
C TRP A 123 16.40 -16.41 -1.17
N THR A 124 17.08 -17.07 -2.11
CA THR A 124 17.72 -16.40 -3.26
C THR A 124 16.71 -15.67 -4.13
N ASN A 125 15.52 -16.26 -4.35
CA ASN A 125 14.45 -15.61 -5.11
C ASN A 125 13.93 -14.34 -4.43
N TYR A 126 13.89 -14.31 -3.09
CA TYR A 126 13.37 -13.17 -2.33
C TYR A 126 14.34 -11.97 -2.26
N LEU A 127 15.63 -12.17 -2.56
CA LEU A 127 16.63 -11.09 -2.57
C LEU A 127 16.36 -10.05 -3.66
N THR A 128 15.86 -10.49 -4.81
CA THR A 128 15.63 -9.66 -6.00
C THR A 128 14.15 -9.63 -6.40
N GLU A 129 13.84 -8.78 -7.37
CA GLU A 129 12.48 -8.63 -7.90
C GLU A 129 11.97 -9.94 -8.53
N PHE A 130 10.69 -10.25 -8.32
CA PHE A 130 9.96 -11.25 -9.09
C PHE A 130 8.48 -10.89 -9.27
N GLY A 131 7.83 -11.55 -10.23
CA GLY A 131 6.41 -11.36 -10.53
C GLY A 131 6.19 -10.68 -11.88
N GLN A 132 5.09 -9.93 -12.00
CA GLN A 132 4.57 -9.37 -13.24
C GLN A 132 4.49 -7.82 -13.20
N GLY A 133 5.13 -7.19 -12.22
CA GLY A 133 5.17 -5.74 -12.03
C GLY A 133 4.12 -5.21 -11.04
N GLU A 134 4.33 -3.98 -10.55
CA GLU A 134 3.59 -3.38 -9.42
C GLU A 134 2.05 -3.39 -9.55
N ASP A 135 1.50 -3.38 -10.77
CA ASP A 135 0.04 -3.43 -11.03
C ASP A 135 -0.56 -4.85 -10.94
N ARG A 136 0.27 -5.88 -10.81
CA ARG A 136 -0.11 -7.30 -10.72
C ARG A 136 0.58 -7.97 -9.54
N ASN A 137 0.72 -9.29 -9.58
CA ASN A 137 1.50 -10.01 -8.59
C ASN A 137 2.97 -9.57 -8.62
N TYR A 138 3.49 -9.08 -7.50
CA TYR A 138 4.79 -8.42 -7.47
C TYR A 138 5.50 -8.55 -6.13
N TRP A 139 6.81 -8.71 -6.19
CA TRP A 139 7.74 -8.58 -5.07
C TRP A 139 8.94 -7.76 -5.53
N MET A 140 9.29 -6.71 -4.78
CA MET A 140 10.37 -5.78 -5.13
C MET A 140 11.78 -6.35 -4.90
N GLY A 141 11.92 -7.35 -4.03
CA GLY A 141 13.22 -7.85 -3.58
C GLY A 141 13.67 -7.20 -2.27
N LEU A 142 14.19 -8.02 -1.34
CA LEU A 142 14.64 -7.57 -0.02
C LEU A 142 15.70 -6.47 -0.10
N GLU A 143 16.63 -6.58 -1.05
CA GLU A 143 17.68 -5.57 -1.21
C GLU A 143 17.10 -4.21 -1.63
N ALA A 144 16.19 -4.20 -2.60
CA ALA A 144 15.55 -2.97 -3.04
C ALA A 144 14.65 -2.36 -1.94
N ILE A 145 13.99 -3.18 -1.12
CA ILE A 145 13.24 -2.71 0.05
C ILE A 145 14.18 -2.11 1.10
N HIS A 146 15.32 -2.74 1.40
CA HIS A 146 16.34 -2.17 2.28
C HIS A 146 16.82 -0.80 1.76
N GLN A 147 17.23 -0.72 0.49
CA GLN A 147 17.69 0.52 -0.13
C GLN A 147 16.62 1.63 -0.11
N LEU A 148 15.34 1.27 -0.27
CA LEU A 148 14.22 2.20 -0.24
C LEU A 148 13.95 2.76 1.16
N THR A 149 14.22 1.96 2.20
CA THR A 149 13.83 2.25 3.57
C THR A 149 14.97 2.66 4.50
N ARG A 150 16.23 2.48 4.09
CA ARG A 150 17.41 2.82 4.90
C ARG A 150 17.59 4.32 5.19
N ALA A 151 16.98 5.19 4.38
CA ALA A 151 17.24 6.63 4.42
C ALA A 151 15.95 7.43 4.67
N GLY A 152 15.96 8.16 5.79
CA GLY A 152 14.84 8.98 6.24
C GLY A 152 13.67 8.16 6.78
N ASP A 153 12.74 8.83 7.43
CA ASP A 153 11.55 8.17 7.96
C ASP A 153 10.61 7.74 6.83
N ARG A 154 10.12 6.51 6.96
CA ARG A 154 9.20 5.88 6.02
C ARG A 154 7.99 5.37 6.77
N ARG A 155 6.82 5.55 6.20
CA ARG A 155 5.58 4.93 6.65
C ARG A 155 5.28 3.73 5.78
N VAL A 156 4.62 2.73 6.33
CA VAL A 156 4.11 1.59 5.59
C VAL A 156 2.60 1.53 5.65
N ARG A 157 2.02 1.07 4.56
CA ARG A 157 0.59 0.83 4.41
C ARG A 157 0.38 -0.57 3.89
N TRP A 158 -0.61 -1.21 4.46
CA TRP A 158 -0.99 -2.58 4.14
C TRP A 158 -2.46 -2.56 3.77
N GLU A 159 -2.77 -2.88 2.51
CA GLU A 159 -4.12 -2.90 1.99
C GLU A 159 -4.52 -4.31 1.62
N MET A 160 -5.78 -4.66 1.84
CA MET A 160 -6.32 -5.94 1.39
C MET A 160 -7.80 -5.81 1.03
N SER A 161 -8.30 -6.77 0.25
CA SER A 161 -9.73 -6.88 -0.02
C SER A 161 -10.24 -8.29 0.20
N ASP A 162 -11.45 -8.41 0.74
CA ASP A 162 -12.18 -9.67 0.73
C ASP A 162 -12.74 -9.98 -0.68
N TRP A 163 -13.37 -11.15 -0.80
CA TRP A 163 -14.00 -11.57 -2.05
C TRP A 163 -15.34 -10.89 -2.36
N ASN A 164 -15.92 -10.17 -1.39
CA ASN A 164 -17.12 -9.35 -1.57
C ASN A 164 -16.79 -7.90 -2.00
N GLY A 165 -15.51 -7.54 -2.03
CA GLY A 165 -15.03 -6.20 -2.40
C GLY A 165 -14.91 -5.24 -1.22
N THR A 166 -15.12 -5.70 0.02
CA THR A 166 -14.78 -4.92 1.21
C THR A 166 -13.28 -4.73 1.27
N ARG A 167 -12.83 -3.51 1.51
CA ARG A 167 -11.42 -3.18 1.59
C ARG A 167 -11.02 -2.82 3.01
N TYR A 168 -9.87 -3.33 3.42
CA TYR A 168 -9.28 -3.10 4.74
C TYR A 168 -7.88 -2.54 4.55
N TRP A 169 -7.45 -1.72 5.50
CA TRP A 169 -6.09 -1.22 5.54
C TRP A 169 -5.68 -0.80 6.94
N TRP A 170 -4.38 -0.89 7.17
CA TRP A 170 -3.75 -0.20 8.29
C TRP A 170 -2.43 0.41 7.86
N GLU A 171 -1.94 1.34 8.68
CA GLU A 171 -0.68 2.02 8.46
C GLU A 171 0.14 2.04 9.75
N ASP A 172 1.47 2.00 9.60
CA ASP A 172 2.41 2.18 10.70
C ASP A 172 3.29 3.40 10.43
N ALA A 173 3.64 4.15 11.49
CA ALA A 173 4.37 5.41 11.38
C ALA A 173 5.84 5.26 10.95
N HIS A 174 6.39 4.05 11.06
CA HIS A 174 7.77 3.74 10.71
C HIS A 174 7.88 2.38 10.03
N PHE A 175 8.74 2.28 9.02
CA PHE A 175 9.08 1.03 8.34
C PHE A 175 10.51 1.07 7.80
N ALA A 176 11.37 0.23 8.34
CA ALA A 176 12.73 0.05 7.85
C ALA A 176 13.09 -1.43 7.75
N VAL A 177 13.82 -1.78 6.71
CA VAL A 177 14.38 -3.12 6.53
C VAL A 177 15.90 -2.99 6.55
N GLN A 178 16.56 -3.76 7.41
CA GLN A 178 18.02 -3.80 7.51
C GLN A 178 18.65 -4.56 6.35
N ASP A 179 19.98 -4.56 6.26
CA ASP A 179 20.69 -5.28 5.20
C ASP A 179 20.74 -6.81 5.43
N ALA A 180 21.36 -7.52 4.49
CA ALA A 180 21.54 -8.97 4.53
C ALA A 180 22.31 -9.46 5.76
N SER A 181 23.26 -8.68 6.31
CA SER A 181 24.05 -9.06 7.49
C SER A 181 23.19 -9.14 8.75
N GLN A 182 22.10 -8.37 8.77
CA GLN A 182 21.09 -8.39 9.83
C GLN A 182 19.89 -9.28 9.50
N GLY A 183 19.98 -10.11 8.45
CA GLY A 183 18.90 -11.01 8.04
C GLY A 183 17.67 -10.29 7.48
N TYR A 184 17.85 -9.10 6.90
CA TYR A 184 16.77 -8.23 6.46
C TYR A 184 15.72 -7.96 7.55
N ARG A 185 16.17 -7.82 8.79
CA ARG A 185 15.35 -7.51 9.96
C ARG A 185 14.47 -6.29 9.73
N VAL A 186 13.18 -6.40 10.01
CA VAL A 186 12.22 -5.30 9.88
C VAL A 186 12.08 -4.52 11.19
N SER A 187 11.96 -3.21 11.09
CA SER A 187 11.55 -2.30 12.16
C SER A 187 10.22 -1.69 11.73
N VAL A 188 9.18 -1.89 12.54
CA VAL A 188 7.83 -1.36 12.30
C VAL A 188 7.44 -0.48 13.48
N GLY A 189 7.02 0.74 13.20
CA GLY A 189 6.57 1.69 14.23
C GLY A 189 5.17 1.41 14.74
N GLU A 190 4.68 2.28 15.62
CA GLU A 190 3.33 2.18 16.15
C GLU A 190 2.26 2.30 15.05
N PRO A 191 1.11 1.60 15.20
CA PRO A 191 -0.01 1.73 14.29
C PRO A 191 -0.64 3.12 14.31
N GLU A 192 -0.93 3.65 13.13
CA GLU A 192 -1.53 4.96 12.92
C GLU A 192 -3.05 4.81 12.77
N VAL A 193 -3.72 4.68 13.93
CA VAL A 193 -5.16 4.39 14.01
C VAL A 193 -6.03 5.38 13.25
N SER A 194 -5.69 6.67 13.25
CA SER A 194 -6.44 7.72 12.55
C SER A 194 -6.43 7.61 11.03
N ARG A 195 -5.50 6.81 10.47
CA ARG A 195 -5.33 6.56 9.03
C ARG A 195 -5.65 5.11 8.66
N SER A 196 -6.11 4.31 9.61
CA SER A 196 -6.41 2.89 9.47
C SER A 196 -7.92 2.64 9.62
N ASN A 197 -8.45 1.59 8.98
CA ASN A 197 -9.83 1.17 9.23
C ASN A 197 -9.95 -0.18 9.96
N VAL A 198 -8.82 -0.87 10.16
CA VAL A 198 -8.72 -2.08 10.96
C VAL A 198 -7.55 -1.96 11.93
N ALA A 199 -7.62 -2.71 13.04
CA ALA A 199 -6.52 -2.85 13.97
C ALA A 199 -5.53 -3.92 13.49
N THR A 200 -4.28 -3.78 13.88
CA THR A 200 -3.24 -4.77 13.58
C THR A 200 -2.74 -5.45 14.85
N CYS A 201 -2.39 -6.70 14.67
CA CYS A 201 -1.80 -7.62 15.64
C CYS A 201 -0.27 -7.69 15.53
N SER A 202 0.35 -6.92 14.60
CA SER A 202 1.79 -6.91 14.31
C SER A 202 2.67 -6.62 15.54
N HIS A 203 2.07 -6.08 16.60
CA HIS A 203 2.68 -5.73 17.88
C HIS A 203 2.19 -6.61 19.05
N THR A 204 1.67 -7.80 18.77
CA THR A 204 1.22 -8.75 19.81
C THR A 204 2.27 -9.83 20.11
N VAL A 205 2.43 -10.18 21.39
CA VAL A 205 3.33 -11.26 21.85
C VAL A 205 3.07 -12.57 21.11
N GLY A 206 4.12 -13.15 20.54
CA GLY A 206 4.07 -14.37 19.72
C GLY A 206 3.81 -14.11 18.23
N ALA A 207 3.18 -13.01 17.84
CA ALA A 207 2.93 -12.65 16.44
C ALA A 207 3.66 -11.38 15.99
N TYR A 208 4.71 -11.00 16.71
CA TYR A 208 5.50 -9.79 16.45
C TYR A 208 6.19 -9.87 15.09
N MET A 209 5.74 -9.01 14.18
CA MET A 209 6.51 -8.70 12.97
C MET A 209 7.64 -7.74 13.30
N ASN A 210 7.43 -6.80 14.22
CA ASN A 210 8.46 -5.82 14.56
C ASN A 210 9.71 -6.53 15.12
N ASN A 211 10.88 -6.14 14.62
CA ASN A 211 12.18 -6.71 14.94
C ASN A 211 12.40 -8.17 14.47
N ALA A 212 11.48 -8.75 13.71
CA ALA A 212 11.66 -10.08 13.12
C ALA A 212 12.63 -10.05 11.93
N MET A 213 13.39 -11.12 11.76
CA MET A 213 14.19 -11.37 10.56
C MET A 213 13.32 -12.01 9.48
N PHE A 214 13.74 -11.92 8.23
CA PHE A 214 12.99 -12.52 7.13
C PHE A 214 13.30 -14.02 7.05
N SER A 215 12.26 -14.86 6.94
CA SER A 215 12.39 -16.32 6.84
C SER A 215 11.79 -16.83 5.53
N THR A 216 12.46 -17.81 4.93
CA THR A 216 11.99 -18.58 3.77
C THR A 216 11.99 -20.08 4.09
N GLN A 217 11.43 -20.89 3.19
CA GLN A 217 11.40 -22.35 3.38
C GLN A 217 12.78 -23.01 3.59
N ASP A 218 13.84 -22.40 3.04
CA ASP A 218 15.23 -22.86 3.08
C ASP A 218 16.13 -22.02 3.99
N LYS A 219 15.57 -21.01 4.67
CA LYS A 219 16.30 -20.17 5.62
C LYS A 219 15.41 -19.76 6.77
N ASP A 220 15.50 -20.52 7.85
CA ASP A 220 14.77 -20.27 9.08
C ASP A 220 15.48 -19.19 9.92
N GLN A 221 14.80 -18.08 10.13
CA GLN A 221 15.25 -16.96 10.96
C GLN A 221 14.15 -16.46 11.91
N ASP A 222 13.08 -17.24 12.10
CA ASP A 222 12.00 -16.87 13.00
C ASP A 222 12.30 -17.29 14.44
N THR A 223 11.36 -17.05 15.35
CA THR A 223 11.56 -17.33 16.79
C THR A 223 10.84 -18.59 17.26
N TRP A 224 10.13 -19.28 16.37
CA TRP A 224 9.43 -20.51 16.69
C TRP A 224 10.39 -21.70 16.66
N SER A 225 9.99 -22.81 17.27
CA SER A 225 10.81 -24.04 17.31
C SER A 225 10.85 -24.79 15.98
N SER A 226 10.04 -24.38 15.01
CA SER A 226 9.91 -24.93 13.66
C SER A 226 9.84 -23.77 12.68
N ASN A 227 10.06 -24.02 11.40
CA ASN A 227 10.09 -22.97 10.40
C ASN A 227 8.66 -22.53 10.02
N CYS A 228 8.29 -21.30 10.42
CA CYS A 228 7.00 -20.70 10.10
C CYS A 228 6.76 -20.60 8.59
N ALA A 229 7.81 -20.35 7.80
CA ALA A 229 7.70 -20.23 6.36
C ALA A 229 7.31 -21.56 5.68
N VAL A 230 7.79 -22.69 6.23
CA VAL A 230 7.41 -24.04 5.77
C VAL A 230 5.99 -24.36 6.21
N THR A 231 5.66 -24.09 7.47
CA THR A 231 4.33 -24.41 8.02
C THR A 231 3.22 -23.62 7.34
N TYR A 232 3.41 -22.32 7.09
CA TYR A 232 2.38 -21.44 6.53
C TYR A 232 2.61 -21.05 5.05
N GLN A 233 3.45 -21.81 4.35
CA GLN A 233 3.59 -21.79 2.89
C GLN A 233 3.82 -20.38 2.30
N GLY A 234 4.65 -19.58 2.95
CA GLY A 234 4.97 -18.21 2.55
C GLY A 234 6.26 -17.74 3.18
N ALA A 235 6.91 -16.72 2.62
CA ALA A 235 8.07 -16.10 3.26
C ALA A 235 7.69 -14.75 3.85
N TRP A 236 8.11 -14.47 5.07
CA TRP A 236 7.79 -13.21 5.73
C TRP A 236 8.74 -12.90 6.87
N TRP A 237 8.56 -11.73 7.47
CA TRP A 237 9.10 -11.37 8.77
C TRP A 237 8.29 -12.06 9.88
N TYR A 238 8.57 -13.34 10.11
CA TYR A 238 7.84 -14.17 11.07
C TYR A 238 8.38 -14.01 12.50
N GLY A 239 7.45 -13.89 13.45
CA GLY A 239 7.71 -14.02 14.89
C GLY A 239 7.55 -15.48 15.31
N SER A 240 6.38 -15.87 15.80
CA SER A 240 6.01 -17.24 16.17
C SER A 240 4.49 -17.52 16.05
N CYS A 241 3.87 -17.51 14.87
CA CYS A 241 4.50 -17.27 13.56
C CYS A 241 4.07 -15.93 12.98
N HIS A 242 2.78 -15.77 12.72
CA HIS A 242 2.26 -14.54 12.17
C HIS A 242 0.84 -14.29 12.63
N CYS A 243 0.42 -13.04 12.48
CA CYS A 243 -0.98 -12.69 12.51
C CYS A 243 -1.50 -12.22 11.14
N PHE A 244 -0.62 -12.03 10.15
CA PHE A 244 -0.98 -11.89 8.75
C PHE A 244 0.10 -12.47 7.84
N ASN A 245 -0.29 -13.01 6.69
CA ASN A 245 0.59 -13.75 5.78
C ASN A 245 0.39 -13.29 4.33
N PRO A 246 0.94 -12.14 3.93
CA PRO A 246 0.69 -11.57 2.59
C PRO A 246 1.37 -12.36 1.47
N ASN A 247 2.38 -13.15 1.82
CA ASN A 247 3.11 -14.02 0.90
C ASN A 247 2.65 -15.48 0.96
N GLY A 248 1.57 -15.77 1.69
CA GLY A 248 0.96 -17.09 1.76
C GLY A 248 0.40 -17.57 0.42
N ARG A 249 -0.16 -18.78 0.46
CA ARG A 249 -0.77 -19.43 -0.69
C ARG A 249 -2.02 -18.67 -1.15
N TYR A 250 -2.16 -18.51 -2.45
CA TYR A 250 -3.34 -17.86 -3.02
C TYR A 250 -4.48 -18.88 -3.15
N PHE A 251 -5.53 -18.75 -2.33
CA PHE A 251 -6.74 -19.55 -2.43
C PHE A 251 -7.86 -18.78 -3.14
N THR A 252 -8.63 -19.47 -3.97
CA THR A 252 -9.85 -18.94 -4.59
C THR A 252 -11.10 -19.50 -3.90
N PRO A 253 -12.25 -18.81 -3.97
CA PRO A 253 -13.51 -19.36 -3.51
C PRO A 253 -13.85 -20.69 -4.19
N PRO A 254 -14.47 -21.64 -3.48
CA PRO A 254 -14.92 -21.54 -2.08
C PRO A 254 -13.81 -21.82 -1.05
N ALA A 255 -12.66 -22.38 -1.46
CA ALA A 255 -11.58 -22.76 -0.54
C ALA A 255 -11.06 -21.59 0.30
N ALA A 256 -11.06 -20.37 -0.27
CA ALA A 256 -10.66 -19.15 0.42
C ALA A 256 -11.50 -18.81 1.67
N PHE A 257 -12.69 -19.38 1.85
CA PHE A 257 -13.62 -18.98 2.92
C PHE A 257 -13.49 -19.79 4.21
N TYR A 258 -12.94 -21.00 4.11
CA TYR A 258 -12.94 -21.97 5.21
C TYR A 258 -11.65 -22.79 5.24
N LEU A 259 -10.51 -22.11 5.37
CA LEU A 259 -9.23 -22.79 5.59
C LEU A 259 -9.27 -23.51 6.93
N SER A 260 -9.05 -24.81 6.91
CA SER A 260 -8.95 -25.66 8.10
C SER A 260 -7.65 -26.44 8.04
N GLU A 261 -7.25 -27.06 9.16
CA GLU A 261 -6.13 -27.99 9.18
C GLU A 261 -6.23 -29.01 8.02
N PRO A 262 -5.14 -29.26 7.27
CA PRO A 262 -3.76 -28.79 7.51
C PRO A 262 -3.41 -27.43 6.87
N LEU A 263 -4.39 -26.70 6.31
CA LEU A 263 -4.20 -25.45 5.55
C LEU A 263 -4.54 -24.18 6.37
N TRP A 264 -4.67 -24.33 7.69
CA TRP A 264 -5.01 -23.23 8.57
C TRP A 264 -3.91 -22.15 8.49
N ALA A 265 -4.31 -20.88 8.35
CA ALA A 265 -3.40 -19.72 8.25
C ALA A 265 -2.46 -19.65 7.02
N ASP A 266 -2.42 -20.67 6.15
CA ASP A 266 -1.59 -20.73 4.93
C ASP A 266 -1.92 -19.65 3.87
N GLY A 267 -3.14 -19.14 3.90
CA GLY A 267 -3.64 -18.23 2.87
C GLY A 267 -3.07 -16.81 2.94
N LEU A 268 -3.61 -15.93 2.09
CA LEU A 268 -3.47 -14.47 2.25
C LEU A 268 -4.25 -14.01 3.48
N THR A 269 -3.80 -14.37 4.68
CA THR A 269 -4.55 -14.18 5.92
C THR A 269 -4.21 -12.85 6.59
N PHE A 270 -5.19 -12.29 7.29
CA PHE A 270 -5.00 -11.14 8.18
C PHE A 270 -5.94 -11.28 9.36
N SER A 271 -5.40 -11.46 10.56
CA SER A 271 -6.17 -11.54 11.80
C SER A 271 -6.23 -10.19 12.48
N SER A 272 -7.42 -9.58 12.52
CA SER A 272 -7.65 -8.36 13.31
C SER A 272 -8.24 -8.71 14.67
N PRO A 273 -7.69 -8.17 15.77
CA PRO A 273 -8.32 -8.30 17.08
C PRO A 273 -9.78 -7.81 17.06
N GLY A 274 -10.69 -8.60 17.64
CA GLY A 274 -12.08 -8.20 17.87
C GLY A 274 -13.04 -8.24 16.67
N ILE A 275 -12.59 -8.58 15.45
CA ILE A 275 -13.46 -8.61 14.25
C ILE A 275 -13.89 -10.04 13.89
N GLY A 276 -12.99 -11.01 13.93
CA GLY A 276 -13.31 -12.39 13.54
C GLY A 276 -13.36 -12.55 12.03
N TYR A 277 -14.51 -12.93 11.44
CA TYR A 277 -14.61 -13.17 9.99
C TYR A 277 -14.91 -11.87 9.22
N PRO A 278 -14.27 -11.58 8.06
CA PRO A 278 -13.24 -12.38 7.38
C PRO A 278 -11.81 -12.13 7.87
N LEU A 279 -11.59 -11.26 8.87
CA LEU A 279 -10.26 -10.90 9.36
C LEU A 279 -9.71 -11.90 10.40
N ASN A 280 -9.51 -13.14 9.95
CA ASN A 280 -8.98 -14.24 10.76
C ASN A 280 -8.07 -15.18 9.93
N HIS A 281 -7.63 -16.26 10.55
CA HIS A 281 -6.75 -17.27 9.95
C HIS A 281 -7.46 -18.30 9.06
N TYR A 282 -8.79 -18.29 9.01
CA TYR A 282 -9.61 -19.22 8.25
C TYR A 282 -9.99 -18.67 6.87
N TYR A 283 -9.68 -17.39 6.60
CA TYR A 283 -10.07 -16.70 5.38
C TYR A 283 -8.84 -16.19 4.62
N SER A 284 -8.76 -16.52 3.33
CA SER A 284 -7.76 -15.97 2.42
C SER A 284 -8.34 -14.77 1.68
N MET A 285 -7.71 -13.61 1.85
CA MET A 285 -8.05 -12.39 1.13
C MET A 285 -7.93 -12.57 -0.38
N LYS A 286 -8.68 -11.75 -1.12
CA LYS A 286 -8.62 -11.70 -2.59
C LYS A 286 -7.41 -10.90 -3.06
N THR A 287 -7.14 -9.76 -2.43
CA THR A 287 -5.96 -8.95 -2.76
C THR A 287 -5.19 -8.60 -1.50
N PHE A 288 -3.88 -8.40 -1.65
CA PHE A 288 -3.03 -7.89 -0.58
C PHE A 288 -1.92 -7.03 -1.19
N GLU A 289 -1.82 -5.78 -0.79
CA GLU A 289 -0.81 -4.84 -1.26
C GLU A 289 -0.05 -4.23 -0.08
N CYS A 290 1.29 -4.24 -0.16
CA CYS A 290 2.16 -3.58 0.80
C CYS A 290 2.88 -2.42 0.12
N MET A 291 2.81 -1.25 0.73
CA MET A 291 3.32 -0.01 0.17
C MET A 291 4.12 0.79 1.19
N VAL A 292 5.12 1.52 0.72
CA VAL A 292 5.93 2.42 1.54
C VAL A 292 5.96 3.82 0.94
N ALA A 293 5.92 4.83 1.80
CA ALA A 293 6.05 6.24 1.42
C ALA A 293 6.98 6.96 2.40
N ALA A 294 7.53 8.11 2.01
CA ALA A 294 8.22 8.96 2.97
C ALA A 294 7.24 9.47 4.03
N SER A 295 7.69 9.55 5.27
CA SER A 295 6.96 10.26 6.31
C SER A 295 6.90 11.75 5.96
N VAL A 296 5.75 12.37 6.22
CA VAL A 296 5.51 13.80 6.08
C VAL A 296 5.55 14.43 7.45
#